data_AF-A0A2K9YEB3-F1
#
_entry.id   AF-A0A2K9YEB3-F1
#
_cell.length_a   1.000
_cell.length_b   1.000
_cell.length_c   1.000
_cell.angle_alpha   90.00
_cell.angle_beta   90.00
_cell.angle_gamma   90.00
#
_symmetry.space_group_name_H-M   'P 1'
#
loop_
_entity.id
_entity.type
_entity.pdbx_description
1 polymer ?
#
loop_
_entity_poly.entity_id
_entity_poly.type
_entity_poly.pdbx_seq_one_letter_code
_entity_poly.pdbx_strand_id
1 'polypeptide(L)'
;MKLLKKWLADLIHVLDLITLSPSGGDLVPQQPLLQPSTLQPSVGIPHPGPIFQPPNPKGDFECNYTREVGWKECNTPQNRECWLRGPNGEELNISTNYEMIAPKGTLRQYELNVTNMTLAPDGFINTQGKVFNNSYPGPWIQACWGDDIEIKVTNYLEKNGTTIHWHGIRQNGTLDMDGVNGVTQCPIATNDSFTYKFKATQYGTSWYHSHYSLQYADGLLGPMTIYGPSSANYDEAKKPLLMTDWSHRSAFEDFYVEMGGNKPSMTSALMDGRGQRYHVIVEATRPLPVDNYWIRMRIAEGCSGFGQGNTPEEQMGILRYDDTNRDDPSTKAHEYGKTCADEPYENLKPILPWRIGKPSNEQEYNTFEMGKHPLWLNFSNPTILNLHTKPNETDWESKPDLAVISETNADTAESWIYLMITATKFPFSGERRINRFVPAAHPIHLHGHDFAILKQSTTPYWSGLADMNFDNPPRRDVALLPAGGYLIIAFKADNPGSWLLHCHIAWHASSGLALQIMERELDINKTITPARMGETKRVCGEWKKWSAANKAFEQDDSGI
;
A
#
# COMPACT_ATOMS: atom_id res chain seq x y z
N MET A 1 -58.25 -3.25 -1.93
CA MET A 1 -57.20 -2.61 -2.74
C MET A 1 -55.87 -2.81 -2.04
N LYS A 2 -55.19 -3.97 -2.06
CA LYS A 2 -54.49 -4.63 -3.18
C LYS A 2 -54.04 -3.71 -4.31
N LEU A 3 -52.70 -3.66 -4.45
CA LEU A 3 -51.87 -3.63 -5.66
C LEU A 3 -51.12 -2.33 -6.01
N LEU A 4 -49.80 -2.53 -6.13
CA LEU A 4 -48.88 -1.95 -7.11
C LEU A 4 -48.36 -0.53 -6.89
N LYS A 5 -47.21 -0.42 -6.22
CA LYS A 5 -46.06 0.26 -6.84
C LYS A 5 -44.85 -0.68 -6.78
N LYS A 6 -44.55 -1.17 -7.99
CA LYS A 6 -43.47 -2.07 -8.35
C LYS A 6 -42.13 -1.48 -7.96
N TRP A 7 -41.30 -2.36 -7.42
CA TRP A 7 -39.85 -2.31 -7.50
C TRP A 7 -39.44 -2.12 -8.97
N LEU A 8 -38.80 -1.00 -9.28
CA LEU A 8 -37.83 -0.88 -10.35
C LEU A 8 -36.49 -0.72 -9.61
N ALA A 9 -35.89 -1.86 -9.28
CA ALA A 9 -34.45 -1.91 -9.11
C ALA A 9 -33.90 -1.83 -10.54
N ASP A 10 -33.69 -0.62 -11.03
CA ASP A 10 -32.97 -0.42 -12.28
C ASP A 10 -31.56 -0.93 -12.06
N LEU A 11 -31.18 -1.97 -12.82
CA LEU A 11 -29.82 -2.47 -12.88
C LEU A 11 -28.92 -1.32 -13.35
N ILE A 12 -28.06 -0.82 -12.47
CA ILE A 12 -27.09 0.21 -12.82
C ILE A 12 -25.84 -0.49 -13.34
N HIS A 13 -25.73 -0.64 -14.65
CA HIS A 13 -24.47 -1.00 -15.28
C HIS A 13 -23.53 0.21 -15.28
N VAL A 14 -22.69 0.34 -14.25
CA VAL A 14 -21.48 1.19 -14.35
C VAL A 14 -20.42 0.36 -15.06
N LEU A 15 -20.39 0.44 -16.39
CA LEU A 15 -19.29 -0.04 -17.20
C LEU A 15 -18.58 1.18 -17.82
N ASP A 16 -17.26 1.17 -17.66
CA ASP A 16 -16.27 2.12 -18.17
C ASP A 16 -16.39 3.58 -17.66
N LEU A 17 -15.53 3.91 -16.68
CA LEU A 17 -15.03 5.27 -16.56
C LEU A 17 -14.29 5.60 -17.85
N ILE A 18 -14.88 6.45 -18.69
CA ILE A 18 -14.15 7.08 -19.78
C ILE A 18 -13.29 8.17 -19.15
N THR A 19 -11.98 7.94 -19.09
CA THR A 19 -11.00 8.99 -18.82
C THR A 19 -11.00 9.94 -20.02
N LEU A 20 -11.25 11.23 -19.79
CA LEU A 20 -11.11 12.24 -20.83
C LEU A 20 -9.61 12.48 -21.05
N SER A 21 -9.00 11.70 -21.94
CA SER A 21 -7.68 12.03 -22.48
C SER A 21 -7.87 12.88 -23.74
N PRO A 22 -7.10 13.96 -23.96
CA PRO A 22 -7.16 14.72 -25.20
C PRO A 22 -6.87 13.79 -26.37
N SER A 23 -7.73 13.80 -27.39
CA SER A 23 -7.67 12.95 -28.58
C SER A 23 -6.24 12.78 -29.15
N GLY A 24 -5.63 11.62 -28.88
CA GLY A 24 -4.25 11.34 -29.26
C GLY A 24 -3.82 9.89 -29.01
N GLY A 25 -4.38 8.94 -29.76
CA GLY A 25 -3.81 7.61 -29.99
C GLY A 25 -3.98 6.57 -28.87
N ASP A 26 -4.65 5.46 -29.19
CA ASP A 26 -4.78 4.26 -28.36
C ASP A 26 -3.40 3.59 -28.13
N LEU A 27 -2.61 4.09 -27.17
CA LEU A 27 -1.30 3.51 -26.82
C LEU A 27 -1.29 2.75 -25.49
N VAL A 28 -2.39 2.76 -24.72
CA VAL A 28 -2.48 2.04 -23.45
C VAL A 28 -3.48 0.88 -23.58
N PRO A 29 -3.03 -0.38 -23.61
CA PRO A 29 -3.92 -1.54 -23.54
C PRO A 29 -4.71 -1.52 -22.23
N GLN A 30 -6.03 -1.72 -22.31
CA GLN A 30 -6.86 -1.95 -21.13
C GLN A 30 -6.34 -3.15 -20.31
N GLN A 31 -6.38 -3.04 -18.98
CA GLN A 31 -5.92 -4.08 -18.04
C GLN A 31 -6.37 -5.49 -18.45
N PRO A 32 -5.46 -6.42 -18.77
CA PRO A 32 -5.79 -7.83 -18.79
C PRO A 32 -6.04 -8.28 -17.35
N LEU A 33 -7.21 -8.88 -17.09
CA LEU A 33 -7.46 -9.53 -15.81
C LEU A 33 -6.55 -10.76 -15.71
N LEU A 34 -5.70 -10.79 -14.69
CA LEU A 34 -5.10 -12.04 -14.27
C LEU A 34 -6.17 -12.85 -13.54
N GLN A 35 -6.75 -13.83 -14.22
CA GLN A 35 -7.47 -14.89 -13.52
C GLN A 35 -6.42 -15.81 -12.89
N PRO A 36 -6.48 -16.04 -11.58
CA PRO A 36 -5.56 -16.98 -10.94
C PRO A 36 -5.80 -18.37 -11.53
N SER A 37 -4.74 -19.10 -11.86
CA SER A 37 -4.87 -20.51 -12.22
C SER A 37 -5.35 -21.28 -10.99
N THR A 38 -6.62 -21.68 -10.99
CA THR A 38 -7.15 -22.57 -9.95
C THR A 38 -6.80 -24.01 -10.33
N LEU A 39 -6.25 -24.77 -9.38
CA LEU A 39 -6.17 -26.22 -9.55
C LEU A 39 -7.61 -26.74 -9.68
N GLN A 40 -7.93 -27.36 -10.83
CA GLN A 40 -9.25 -27.93 -11.06
C GLN A 40 -9.58 -28.94 -9.96
N PRO A 41 -10.78 -28.90 -9.36
CA PRO A 41 -11.19 -29.90 -8.40
C PRO A 41 -11.22 -31.28 -9.07
N SER A 42 -10.67 -32.29 -8.41
CA SER A 42 -10.86 -33.68 -8.79
C SER A 42 -12.36 -34.00 -8.81
N VAL A 43 -12.86 -34.42 -9.97
CA VAL A 43 -14.26 -34.81 -10.19
C VAL A 43 -14.66 -35.91 -9.19
N GLY A 44 -15.72 -35.67 -8.40
CA GLY A 44 -16.51 -36.74 -7.77
C GLY A 44 -16.58 -36.84 -6.24
N ILE A 45 -16.16 -35.83 -5.46
CA ILE A 45 -16.31 -35.85 -3.99
C ILE A 45 -17.25 -34.71 -3.57
N PRO A 46 -18.34 -34.95 -2.79
CA PRO A 46 -19.18 -33.88 -2.28
C PRO A 46 -18.35 -32.87 -1.50
N HIS A 47 -18.33 -31.62 -1.98
CA HIS A 47 -17.55 -30.54 -1.39
C HIS A 47 -18.14 -30.14 -0.04
N PRO A 48 -17.35 -30.14 1.04
CA PRO A 48 -17.90 -29.91 2.37
C PRO A 48 -18.02 -28.44 2.78
N GLY A 49 -17.40 -27.49 2.08
CA GLY A 49 -17.42 -26.05 2.40
C GLY A 49 -17.93 -25.16 1.26
N PRO A 50 -18.17 -23.86 1.50
CA PRO A 50 -18.88 -22.98 0.57
C PRO A 50 -18.00 -22.49 -0.58
N ILE A 51 -18.62 -22.29 -1.75
CA ILE A 51 -18.04 -21.64 -2.93
C ILE A 51 -19.05 -20.58 -3.40
N PHE A 52 -18.61 -19.33 -3.53
CA PHE A 52 -19.52 -18.23 -3.86
C PHE A 52 -18.80 -17.07 -4.55
N GLN A 53 -19.57 -16.24 -5.25
CA GLN A 53 -19.05 -15.02 -5.86
C GLN A 53 -19.04 -13.89 -4.82
N PRO A 54 -17.88 -13.29 -4.50
CA PRO A 54 -17.87 -12.07 -3.71
C PRO A 54 -18.48 -10.92 -4.51
N PRO A 55 -18.75 -9.76 -3.88
CA PRO A 55 -19.18 -8.57 -4.60
C PRO A 55 -18.05 -8.06 -5.50
N ASN A 56 -17.93 -8.65 -6.68
CA ASN A 56 -16.97 -8.32 -7.72
C ASN A 56 -17.74 -7.66 -8.89
N PRO A 57 -17.18 -6.61 -9.53
CA PRO A 57 -17.88 -5.86 -10.59
C PRO A 57 -18.30 -6.69 -11.81
N LYS A 58 -17.63 -7.81 -12.09
CA LYS A 58 -17.84 -8.64 -13.28
C LYS A 58 -18.50 -9.99 -12.98
N GLY A 59 -18.56 -10.40 -11.71
CA GLY A 59 -19.04 -11.73 -11.32
C GLY A 59 -18.18 -12.87 -11.85
N ASP A 60 -16.92 -12.62 -12.20
CA ASP A 60 -15.99 -13.59 -12.82
C ASP A 60 -14.93 -14.13 -11.85
N PHE A 61 -15.12 -13.87 -10.55
CA PHE A 61 -14.23 -14.29 -9.47
C PHE A 61 -15.02 -15.04 -8.40
N GLU A 62 -14.44 -16.07 -7.80
CA GLU A 62 -15.09 -16.92 -6.79
C GLU A 62 -14.21 -17.07 -5.55
N CYS A 63 -14.82 -17.00 -4.37
CA CYS A 63 -14.24 -17.43 -3.11
C CYS A 63 -14.51 -18.92 -2.89
N ASN A 64 -13.45 -19.69 -2.62
CA ASN A 64 -13.53 -21.13 -2.43
C ASN A 64 -13.00 -21.52 -1.05
N TYR A 65 -13.91 -21.99 -0.20
CA TYR A 65 -13.63 -22.44 1.16
C TYR A 65 -13.92 -23.93 1.33
N THR A 66 -13.57 -24.77 0.33
CA THR A 66 -13.76 -26.23 0.38
C THR A 66 -13.11 -26.92 1.59
N ARG A 67 -12.13 -26.27 2.24
CA ARG A 67 -11.48 -26.74 3.48
C ARG A 67 -12.26 -26.40 4.76
N GLU A 68 -13.30 -25.57 4.68
CA GLU A 68 -14.19 -25.19 5.80
C GLU A 68 -15.45 -26.05 5.82
N VAL A 69 -15.32 -27.28 6.33
CA VAL A 69 -16.39 -28.28 6.36
C VAL A 69 -17.61 -27.82 7.16
N GLY A 70 -18.80 -27.84 6.55
CA GLY A 70 -20.07 -27.49 7.19
C GLY A 70 -20.36 -25.99 7.26
N TRP A 71 -19.41 -25.15 6.83
CA TRP A 71 -19.61 -23.71 6.75
C TRP A 71 -20.49 -23.33 5.56
N LYS A 72 -21.13 -22.17 5.64
CA LYS A 72 -21.97 -21.60 4.58
C LYS A 72 -21.65 -20.13 4.38
N GLU A 73 -21.82 -19.64 3.17
CA GLU A 73 -21.80 -18.19 2.91
C GLU A 73 -22.94 -17.51 3.67
N CYS A 74 -22.70 -16.28 4.10
CA CYS A 74 -23.74 -15.41 4.62
C CYS A 74 -23.57 -13.95 4.16
N ASN A 75 -22.57 -13.66 3.33
CA ASN A 75 -22.34 -12.34 2.76
C ASN A 75 -23.33 -12.07 1.63
N THR A 76 -24.28 -11.17 1.88
CA THR A 76 -25.29 -10.77 0.90
C THR A 76 -25.33 -9.25 0.79
N PRO A 77 -25.94 -8.68 -0.27
CA PRO A 77 -26.16 -7.24 -0.35
C PRO A 77 -26.84 -6.63 0.89
N GLN A 78 -27.71 -7.39 1.56
CA GLN A 78 -28.43 -6.97 2.78
C GLN A 78 -27.70 -7.35 4.08
N ASN A 79 -26.60 -8.09 4.00
CA ASN A 79 -25.78 -8.47 5.15
C ASN A 79 -24.31 -8.62 4.74
N ARG A 80 -23.63 -7.49 4.56
CA ARG A 80 -22.21 -7.46 4.22
C ARG A 80 -21.30 -7.67 5.43
N GLU A 81 -21.84 -7.55 6.65
CA GLU A 81 -21.09 -7.77 7.89
C GLU A 81 -20.73 -9.24 8.07
N CYS A 82 -21.60 -10.16 7.65
CA CYS A 82 -21.36 -11.58 7.72
C CYS A 82 -20.52 -12.05 6.52
N TRP A 83 -19.54 -12.92 6.76
CA TRP A 83 -18.74 -13.54 5.69
C TRP A 83 -19.08 -15.02 5.55
N LEU A 84 -18.84 -15.80 6.61
CA LEU A 84 -19.11 -17.23 6.68
C LEU A 84 -19.79 -17.59 8.01
N ARG A 85 -20.70 -18.56 7.98
CA ARG A 85 -21.34 -19.12 9.18
C ARG A 85 -21.03 -20.61 9.31
N GLY A 86 -20.55 -21.00 10.49
CA GLY A 86 -20.16 -22.35 10.84
C GLY A 86 -21.34 -23.24 11.24
N PRO A 87 -21.13 -24.56 11.28
CA PRO A 87 -22.18 -25.53 11.57
C PRO A 87 -22.71 -25.46 13.01
N ASN A 88 -21.94 -24.91 13.97
CA ASN A 88 -22.34 -24.80 15.37
C ASN A 88 -22.77 -23.36 15.74
N GLY A 89 -23.00 -22.51 14.73
CA GLY A 89 -23.38 -21.11 14.94
C GLY A 89 -22.19 -20.16 15.09
N GLU A 90 -20.95 -20.61 14.84
CA GLU A 90 -19.81 -19.71 14.72
C GLU A 90 -19.99 -18.76 13.52
N GLU A 91 -19.46 -17.55 13.60
CA GLU A 91 -19.46 -16.61 12.47
C GLU A 91 -18.09 -16.00 12.28
N LEU A 92 -17.66 -15.97 11.01
CA LEU A 92 -16.60 -15.10 10.56
C LEU A 92 -17.29 -13.88 9.94
N ASN A 93 -17.11 -12.73 10.58
CA ASN A 93 -17.84 -11.50 10.30
C ASN A 93 -16.96 -10.27 10.58
N ILE A 94 -17.51 -9.07 10.41
CA ILE A 94 -16.80 -7.79 10.56
C ILE A 94 -16.18 -7.56 11.95
N SER A 95 -16.67 -8.25 12.99
CA SER A 95 -16.15 -8.17 14.36
C SER A 95 -15.13 -9.26 14.69
N THR A 96 -14.86 -10.17 13.76
CA THR A 96 -13.83 -11.20 13.95
C THR A 96 -12.46 -10.56 13.99
N ASN A 97 -11.63 -10.97 14.95
CA ASN A 97 -10.25 -10.49 15.01
C ASN A 97 -9.41 -11.08 13.88
N TYR A 98 -9.34 -10.36 12.75
CA TYR A 98 -8.60 -10.75 11.55
C TYR A 98 -7.09 -10.85 11.75
N GLU A 99 -6.54 -10.24 12.80
CA GLU A 99 -5.11 -10.36 13.13
C GLU A 99 -4.77 -11.73 13.73
N MET A 100 -5.78 -12.46 14.21
CA MET A 100 -5.62 -13.75 14.90
C MET A 100 -6.23 -14.91 14.12
N ILE A 101 -7.35 -14.66 13.43
CA ILE A 101 -8.16 -15.69 12.79
C ILE A 101 -8.37 -15.32 11.33
N ALA A 102 -8.16 -16.27 10.44
CA ALA A 102 -8.56 -16.19 9.05
C ALA A 102 -9.08 -17.56 8.60
N PRO A 103 -10.13 -17.63 7.76
CA PRO A 103 -10.61 -18.90 7.23
C PRO A 103 -9.55 -19.61 6.40
N LYS A 104 -9.80 -20.88 6.08
CA LYS A 104 -8.98 -21.69 5.19
C LYS A 104 -9.47 -21.50 3.75
N GLY A 105 -8.93 -20.47 3.08
CA GLY A 105 -9.21 -20.20 1.68
C GLY A 105 -8.56 -21.19 0.72
N THR A 106 -8.35 -20.76 -0.52
CA THR A 106 -7.66 -21.53 -1.57
C THR A 106 -6.31 -20.91 -1.92
N LEU A 107 -5.47 -21.66 -2.64
CA LEU A 107 -4.27 -21.11 -3.28
C LEU A 107 -4.67 -20.27 -4.50
N ARG A 108 -4.11 -19.06 -4.60
CA ARG A 108 -4.22 -18.15 -5.75
C ARG A 108 -2.84 -17.93 -6.34
N GLN A 109 -2.69 -18.25 -7.62
CA GLN A 109 -1.41 -18.10 -8.31
C GLN A 109 -1.48 -16.99 -9.36
N TYR A 110 -0.49 -16.09 -9.36
CA TYR A 110 -0.35 -14.99 -10.30
C TYR A 110 1.05 -14.96 -10.91
N GLU A 111 1.16 -14.38 -12.10
CA GLU A 111 2.44 -14.07 -12.73
C GLU A 111 2.49 -12.60 -13.15
N LEU A 112 3.56 -11.92 -12.73
CA LEU A 112 3.83 -10.52 -13.02
C LEU A 112 5.16 -10.41 -13.77
N ASN A 113 5.11 -9.93 -14.99
CA ASN A 113 6.26 -9.63 -15.82
C ASN A 113 6.54 -8.13 -15.75
N VAL A 114 7.71 -7.75 -15.26
CA VAL A 114 8.14 -6.35 -15.16
C VAL A 114 8.83 -5.97 -16.47
N THR A 115 8.27 -5.02 -17.20
CA THR A 115 8.75 -4.60 -18.53
C THR A 115 8.84 -3.08 -18.65
N ASN A 116 9.65 -2.60 -19.59
CA ASN A 116 9.59 -1.20 -20.02
C ASN A 116 8.44 -1.04 -21.03
N MET A 117 7.75 0.09 -20.95
CA MET A 117 6.69 0.45 -21.88
C MET A 117 6.63 1.97 -22.05
N THR A 118 6.44 2.44 -23.28
CA THR A 118 6.08 3.83 -23.53
C THR A 118 4.65 4.08 -23.05
N LEU A 119 4.48 5.05 -22.14
CA LEU A 119 3.20 5.41 -21.56
C LEU A 119 2.75 6.78 -22.04
N ALA A 120 1.46 6.94 -22.33
CA ALA A 120 0.83 8.23 -22.63
C ALA A 120 -0.59 8.32 -22.05
N PRO A 121 -0.78 8.10 -20.73
CA PRO A 121 -2.12 7.99 -20.13
C PRO A 121 -2.92 9.31 -20.22
N ASP A 122 -2.25 10.45 -20.26
CA ASP A 122 -2.82 11.80 -20.39
C ASP A 122 -2.52 12.46 -21.76
N GLY A 123 -2.12 11.65 -22.75
CA GLY A 123 -1.75 12.13 -24.08
C GLY A 123 -0.31 12.62 -24.22
N PHE A 124 0.48 12.68 -23.13
CA PHE A 124 1.90 13.03 -23.18
C PHE A 124 2.78 11.79 -23.08
N ILE A 125 3.73 11.66 -24.01
CA ILE A 125 4.59 10.48 -24.13
C ILE A 125 5.69 10.50 -23.07
N ASN A 126 5.70 9.48 -22.21
CA ASN A 126 6.83 9.06 -21.37
C ASN A 126 7.41 7.75 -21.93
N THR A 127 8.63 7.80 -22.47
CA THR A 127 9.29 6.64 -23.11
C THR A 127 9.95 5.66 -22.14
N GLN A 128 9.96 5.97 -20.84
CA GLN A 128 10.70 5.24 -19.81
C GLN A 128 9.79 4.61 -18.75
N GLY A 129 8.50 4.48 -19.06
CA GLY A 129 7.52 3.83 -18.21
C GLY A 129 7.92 2.39 -17.87
N LYS A 130 7.59 1.97 -16.65
CA LYS A 130 7.83 0.62 -16.14
C LYS A 130 6.49 0.05 -15.71
N VAL A 131 6.14 -1.13 -16.17
CA VAL A 131 4.79 -1.68 -16.00
C VAL A 131 4.81 -3.17 -15.68
N PHE A 132 3.71 -3.63 -15.08
CA PHE A 132 3.42 -5.04 -14.95
C PHE A 132 2.59 -5.51 -16.15
N ASN A 133 2.99 -6.62 -16.77
CA ASN A 133 2.25 -7.28 -17.85
C ASN A 133 1.86 -6.35 -19.02
N ASN A 134 2.71 -5.36 -19.33
CA ASN A 134 2.47 -4.37 -20.39
C ASN A 134 1.16 -3.57 -20.21
N SER A 135 0.75 -3.30 -18.96
CA SER A 135 -0.41 -2.45 -18.67
C SER A 135 -0.13 -1.45 -17.56
N TYR A 136 -0.76 -0.27 -17.66
CA TYR A 136 -0.83 0.71 -16.59
C TYR A 136 -2.30 1.06 -16.26
N PRO A 137 -2.73 0.94 -15.00
CA PRO A 137 -2.03 0.28 -13.89
C PRO A 137 -1.73 -1.20 -14.19
N GLY A 138 -0.90 -1.80 -13.35
CA GLY A 138 -0.69 -3.25 -13.37
C GLY A 138 -2.00 -4.04 -13.17
N PRO A 139 -1.98 -5.35 -13.44
CA PRO A 139 -3.15 -6.22 -13.29
C PRO A 139 -3.80 -6.15 -11.90
N TRP A 140 -5.13 -6.22 -11.84
CA TRP A 140 -5.84 -6.25 -10.55
C TRP A 140 -5.68 -7.62 -9.87
N ILE A 141 -4.97 -7.66 -8.74
CA ILE A 141 -4.81 -8.86 -7.93
C ILE A 141 -5.99 -9.00 -6.97
N GLN A 142 -6.61 -10.18 -6.97
CA GLN A 142 -7.84 -10.44 -6.22
C GLN A 142 -7.71 -11.70 -5.36
N ALA A 143 -8.08 -11.64 -4.10
CA ALA A 143 -8.10 -12.81 -3.23
C ALA A 143 -9.32 -12.76 -2.32
N CYS A 144 -9.64 -13.86 -1.65
CA CYS A 144 -10.59 -13.87 -0.56
C CYS A 144 -9.85 -13.94 0.77
N TRP A 145 -10.46 -13.40 1.83
CA TRP A 145 -9.92 -13.50 3.18
C TRP A 145 -9.57 -14.96 3.47
N GLY A 146 -8.35 -15.22 3.93
CA GLY A 146 -7.84 -16.55 4.23
C GLY A 146 -7.21 -17.32 3.07
N ASP A 147 -7.24 -16.81 1.83
CA ASP A 147 -6.54 -17.39 0.70
C ASP A 147 -5.01 -17.38 0.90
N ASP A 148 -4.34 -18.39 0.36
CA ASP A 148 -2.89 -18.44 0.21
C ASP A 148 -2.55 -17.79 -1.15
N ILE A 149 -1.70 -16.77 -1.18
CA ILE A 149 -1.35 -16.02 -2.40
C ILE A 149 0.09 -16.37 -2.80
N GLU A 150 0.28 -16.75 -4.05
CA GLU A 150 1.57 -17.05 -4.66
C GLU A 150 1.75 -16.24 -5.95
N ILE A 151 2.77 -15.39 -6.00
CA ILE A 151 2.97 -14.45 -7.11
C ILE A 151 4.40 -14.57 -7.62
N LYS A 152 4.55 -15.10 -8.83
CA LYS A 152 5.85 -15.15 -9.50
C LYS A 152 6.09 -13.83 -10.22
N VAL A 153 7.13 -13.12 -9.83
CA VAL A 153 7.57 -11.89 -10.48
C VAL A 153 8.80 -12.18 -11.31
N THR A 154 8.77 -11.88 -12.60
CA THR A 154 9.91 -12.00 -13.52
C THR A 154 10.35 -10.63 -13.99
N ASN A 155 11.63 -10.30 -13.83
CA ASN A 155 12.17 -9.01 -14.21
C ASN A 155 12.74 -9.03 -15.64
N TYR A 156 12.14 -8.27 -16.55
CA TYR A 156 12.66 -8.09 -17.93
C TYR A 156 13.24 -6.69 -18.17
N LEU A 157 13.43 -5.88 -17.12
CA LEU A 157 14.11 -4.59 -17.24
C LEU A 157 15.59 -4.81 -17.49
N GLU A 158 16.15 -4.09 -18.46
CA GLU A 158 17.56 -4.25 -18.85
C GLU A 158 18.55 -3.60 -17.88
N LYS A 159 18.13 -2.51 -17.22
CA LYS A 159 19.03 -1.60 -16.47
C LYS A 159 18.76 -1.55 -14.97
N ASN A 160 17.71 -2.21 -14.49
CA ASN A 160 17.34 -2.16 -13.09
C ASN A 160 17.05 -3.57 -12.56
N GLY A 161 17.40 -3.80 -11.28
CA GLY A 161 16.74 -4.84 -10.50
C GLY A 161 15.28 -4.45 -10.22
N THR A 162 14.53 -5.30 -9.52
CA THR A 162 13.20 -4.94 -9.02
C THR A 162 12.85 -5.75 -7.77
N THR A 163 12.00 -5.21 -6.91
CA THR A 163 11.35 -5.92 -5.80
C THR A 163 9.93 -5.43 -5.68
N ILE A 164 8.98 -6.28 -5.29
CA ILE A 164 7.57 -5.91 -5.26
C ILE A 164 7.08 -5.97 -3.83
N HIS A 165 6.71 -4.82 -3.29
CA HIS A 165 6.12 -4.71 -1.99
C HIS A 165 4.59 -4.79 -2.06
N TRP A 166 4.01 -5.47 -1.07
CA TRP A 166 2.59 -5.70 -0.91
C TRP A 166 2.06 -4.73 0.14
N HIS A 167 1.84 -3.49 -0.27
CA HIS A 167 1.52 -2.38 0.64
C HIS A 167 0.36 -2.73 1.57
N GLY A 168 0.54 -2.51 2.88
CA GLY A 168 -0.47 -2.78 3.90
C GLY A 168 -0.76 -4.28 4.17
N ILE A 169 -0.08 -5.21 3.50
CA ILE A 169 -0.14 -6.63 3.84
C ILE A 169 0.79 -6.88 5.03
N ARG A 170 0.25 -7.44 6.11
CA ARG A 170 0.97 -7.63 7.37
C ARG A 170 2.23 -8.50 7.29
N GLN A 171 2.32 -9.42 6.33
CA GLN A 171 3.44 -10.37 6.23
C GLN A 171 3.72 -11.16 7.52
N ASN A 172 2.66 -11.56 8.24
CA ASN A 172 2.78 -12.28 9.52
C ASN A 172 3.51 -13.62 9.32
N GLY A 173 4.74 -13.72 9.86
CA GLY A 173 5.60 -14.89 9.68
C GLY A 173 6.16 -15.06 8.27
N THR A 174 6.09 -14.01 7.43
CA THR A 174 6.54 -13.99 6.03
C THR A 174 7.39 -12.77 5.71
N LEU A 175 8.27 -12.36 6.63
CA LEU A 175 9.23 -11.25 6.45
C LEU A 175 9.98 -11.31 5.11
N ASP A 176 10.43 -12.48 4.70
CA ASP A 176 11.15 -12.74 3.44
C ASP A 176 10.31 -12.52 2.17
N MET A 177 9.04 -12.18 2.32
CA MET A 177 8.08 -11.93 1.24
C MET A 177 7.57 -10.49 1.21
N ASP A 178 8.11 -9.61 2.06
CA ASP A 178 7.71 -8.21 2.14
C ASP A 178 8.15 -7.39 0.91
N GLY A 179 9.23 -7.79 0.24
CA GLY A 179 9.61 -7.18 -1.04
C GLY A 179 10.35 -5.86 -0.95
N VAL A 180 11.23 -5.69 0.04
CA VAL A 180 12.05 -4.49 0.23
C VAL A 180 13.52 -4.83 -0.04
N ASN A 181 14.05 -4.36 -1.18
CA ASN A 181 15.47 -4.61 -1.52
C ASN A 181 16.41 -3.96 -0.50
N GLY A 182 17.42 -4.70 -0.05
CA GLY A 182 18.35 -4.22 0.97
C GLY A 182 17.86 -4.44 2.41
N VAL A 183 16.60 -4.84 2.60
CA VAL A 183 16.07 -5.23 3.92
C VAL A 183 15.68 -6.71 3.91
N THR A 184 14.60 -7.06 3.20
CA THR A 184 13.99 -8.40 3.24
C THR A 184 14.40 -9.30 2.09
N GLN A 185 15.03 -8.74 1.05
CA GLN A 185 15.62 -9.49 -0.06
C GLN A 185 16.66 -8.66 -0.83
N CYS A 186 17.37 -9.30 -1.78
CA CYS A 186 18.08 -8.57 -2.84
C CYS A 186 17.12 -8.26 -4.00
N PRO A 187 17.44 -7.29 -4.87
CA PRO A 187 16.70 -7.08 -6.10
C PRO A 187 16.68 -8.32 -7.00
N ILE A 188 15.56 -8.58 -7.65
CA ILE A 188 15.43 -9.57 -8.71
C ILE A 188 16.21 -9.05 -9.93
N ALA A 189 17.28 -9.74 -10.34
CA ALA A 189 18.11 -9.34 -11.47
C ALA A 189 17.36 -9.45 -12.80
N THR A 190 17.87 -8.79 -13.85
CA THR A 190 17.35 -8.93 -15.21
C THR A 190 17.33 -10.41 -15.64
N ASN A 191 16.20 -10.84 -16.21
CA ASN A 191 15.87 -12.21 -16.62
C ASN A 191 15.82 -13.23 -15.46
N ASP A 192 15.85 -12.79 -14.21
CA ASP A 192 15.58 -13.63 -13.05
C ASP A 192 14.12 -13.48 -12.59
N SER A 193 13.69 -14.37 -11.70
CA SER A 193 12.37 -14.32 -11.08
C SER A 193 12.43 -14.59 -9.58
N PHE A 194 11.40 -14.18 -8.85
CA PHE A 194 11.18 -14.55 -7.45
C PHE A 194 9.70 -14.80 -7.21
N THR A 195 9.38 -15.79 -6.40
CA THR A 195 7.99 -16.14 -6.10
C THR A 195 7.64 -15.75 -4.67
N TYR A 196 6.81 -14.72 -4.53
CA TYR A 196 6.29 -14.24 -3.25
C TYR A 196 5.16 -15.15 -2.77
N LYS A 197 5.16 -15.52 -1.49
CA LYS A 197 4.14 -16.41 -0.91
C LYS A 197 3.68 -15.92 0.46
N PHE A 198 2.41 -15.54 0.59
CA PHE A 198 1.87 -15.06 1.85
C PHE A 198 0.37 -15.36 1.97
N LYS A 199 -0.14 -15.31 3.20
CA LYS A 199 -1.57 -15.55 3.47
C LYS A 199 -2.34 -14.22 3.55
N ALA A 200 -3.50 -14.17 2.91
CA ALA A 200 -4.45 -13.07 2.98
C ALA A 200 -5.15 -13.01 4.35
N THR A 201 -4.43 -12.58 5.38
CA THR A 201 -4.96 -12.53 6.77
C THR A 201 -5.87 -11.32 7.03
N GLN A 202 -5.68 -10.24 6.28
CA GLN A 202 -6.53 -9.06 6.26
C GLN A 202 -7.50 -9.12 5.06
N TYR A 203 -8.50 -8.23 5.05
CA TYR A 203 -9.41 -8.02 3.92
C TYR A 203 -9.66 -6.52 3.69
N GLY A 204 -9.92 -6.13 2.45
CA GLY A 204 -10.07 -4.73 2.03
C GLY A 204 -9.38 -4.43 0.70
N THR A 205 -9.13 -3.15 0.44
CA THR A 205 -8.37 -2.69 -0.73
C THR A 205 -6.98 -2.24 -0.31
N SER A 206 -6.02 -2.72 -1.07
CA SER A 206 -4.65 -2.22 -1.04
C SER A 206 -4.09 -2.17 -2.45
N TRP A 207 -2.78 -2.18 -2.57
CA TRP A 207 -2.06 -2.08 -3.81
C TRP A 207 -0.69 -2.74 -3.66
N TYR A 208 -0.05 -2.99 -4.77
CA TYR A 208 1.31 -3.51 -4.82
C TYR A 208 2.13 -2.62 -5.74
N HIS A 209 3.40 -2.45 -5.42
CA HIS A 209 4.28 -1.56 -6.17
C HIS A 209 5.73 -2.01 -6.07
N SER A 210 6.55 -1.55 -7.01
CA SER A 210 7.98 -1.73 -6.85
C SER A 210 8.51 -0.96 -5.64
N HIS A 211 9.41 -1.60 -4.91
CA HIS A 211 10.17 -1.01 -3.80
C HIS A 211 11.65 -0.83 -4.15
N TYR A 212 11.94 -0.79 -5.45
CA TYR A 212 13.25 -0.46 -6.00
C TYR A 212 13.26 1.01 -6.39
N SER A 213 13.73 1.87 -5.49
CA SER A 213 13.92 3.30 -5.76
C SER A 213 12.63 3.92 -6.35
N LEU A 214 12.75 4.69 -7.42
CA LEU A 214 11.67 5.45 -8.04
C LEU A 214 10.84 4.63 -9.05
N GLN A 215 11.01 3.31 -9.14
CA GLN A 215 10.36 2.50 -10.19
C GLN A 215 8.84 2.62 -10.21
N TYR A 216 8.20 2.67 -9.04
CA TYR A 216 6.75 2.81 -9.00
C TYR A 216 6.27 4.20 -9.44
N ALA A 217 7.16 5.18 -9.60
CA ALA A 217 6.83 6.53 -10.13
C ALA A 217 6.79 6.53 -11.65
N ASP A 218 7.54 5.64 -12.27
CA ASP A 218 7.47 5.36 -13.70
C ASP A 218 6.29 4.43 -14.08
N GLY A 219 5.45 4.07 -13.11
CA GLY A 219 4.20 3.34 -13.34
C GLY A 219 4.15 1.90 -12.83
N LEU A 220 5.20 1.42 -12.13
CA LEU A 220 5.29 0.03 -11.69
C LEU A 220 4.49 -0.23 -10.41
N LEU A 221 3.16 -0.15 -10.52
CA LEU A 221 2.18 -0.35 -9.45
C LEU A 221 0.89 -1.01 -9.98
N GLY A 222 0.08 -1.60 -9.09
CA GLY A 222 -1.25 -2.11 -9.42
C GLY A 222 -2.15 -2.29 -8.20
N PRO A 223 -3.48 -2.41 -8.40
CA PRO A 223 -4.42 -2.55 -7.29
C PRO A 223 -4.48 -3.98 -6.77
N MET A 224 -4.78 -4.13 -5.48
CA MET A 224 -5.03 -5.41 -4.83
C MET A 224 -6.32 -5.34 -4.01
N THR A 225 -7.18 -6.35 -4.13
CA THR A 225 -8.39 -6.47 -3.32
C THR A 225 -8.44 -7.85 -2.67
N ILE A 226 -8.61 -7.87 -1.35
CA ILE A 226 -8.92 -9.09 -0.61
C ILE A 226 -10.37 -8.99 -0.14
N TYR A 227 -11.25 -9.78 -0.73
CA TYR A 227 -12.68 -9.79 -0.40
C TYR A 227 -12.93 -10.36 0.99
N GLY A 228 -13.81 -9.71 1.74
CA GLY A 228 -14.20 -10.07 3.10
C GLY A 228 -15.45 -9.32 3.54
N PRO A 229 -15.80 -9.36 4.83
CA PRO A 229 -16.95 -8.63 5.36
C PRO A 229 -16.74 -7.11 5.28
N SER A 230 -17.84 -6.36 5.32
CA SER A 230 -17.86 -4.89 5.30
C SER A 230 -18.80 -4.35 6.37
N SER A 231 -18.50 -3.16 6.90
CA SER A 231 -19.26 -2.49 7.96
C SER A 231 -20.57 -1.86 7.51
N ALA A 232 -20.86 -1.89 6.20
CA ALA A 232 -22.09 -1.38 5.65
C ALA A 232 -22.54 -2.22 4.45
N ASN A 233 -23.85 -2.26 4.26
CA ASN A 233 -24.48 -2.97 3.16
C ASN A 233 -24.33 -2.19 1.85
N TYR A 234 -24.08 -2.91 0.76
CA TYR A 234 -23.99 -2.36 -0.59
C TYR A 234 -24.32 -3.45 -1.61
N ASP A 235 -24.90 -3.03 -2.73
CA ASP A 235 -25.35 -3.94 -3.79
C ASP A 235 -24.18 -4.42 -4.66
N GLU A 236 -23.36 -3.48 -5.13
CA GLU A 236 -22.29 -3.74 -6.09
C GLU A 236 -20.97 -3.09 -5.66
N ALA A 237 -19.86 -3.79 -5.92
CA ALA A 237 -18.54 -3.16 -5.88
C ALA A 237 -18.14 -2.69 -7.27
N LYS A 238 -17.37 -1.60 -7.34
CA LYS A 238 -16.71 -1.14 -8.57
C LYS A 238 -15.21 -1.44 -8.51
N LYS A 239 -14.53 -1.39 -9.66
CA LYS A 239 -13.08 -1.58 -9.70
C LYS A 239 -12.39 -0.54 -8.80
N PRO A 240 -11.25 -0.88 -8.17
CA PRO A 240 -10.48 0.10 -7.42
C PRO A 240 -10.14 1.30 -8.32
N LEU A 241 -10.42 2.50 -7.82
CA LEU A 241 -9.96 3.75 -8.42
C LEU A 241 -8.68 4.14 -7.72
N LEU A 242 -7.60 4.16 -8.49
CA LEU A 242 -6.33 4.64 -8.00
C LEU A 242 -6.29 6.18 -8.29
N MET A 243 -5.56 7.01 -7.54
CA MET A 243 -5.36 8.45 -7.82
C MET A 243 -3.88 8.85 -7.62
N THR A 244 -3.21 9.39 -8.63
CA THR A 244 -1.78 9.76 -8.55
C THR A 244 -1.47 11.09 -9.20
N ASP A 245 -0.39 11.72 -8.77
CA ASP A 245 0.34 12.65 -9.60
C ASP A 245 1.13 11.89 -10.69
N TRP A 246 1.46 12.58 -11.78
CA TRP A 246 2.15 12.03 -12.95
C TRP A 246 3.19 13.01 -13.50
N SER A 247 4.34 12.46 -13.90
CA SER A 247 5.40 13.19 -14.58
C SER A 247 5.53 12.66 -16.01
N HIS A 248 5.72 13.58 -16.95
CA HIS A 248 5.99 13.24 -18.36
C HIS A 248 7.43 12.77 -18.60
N ARG A 249 8.29 12.87 -17.59
CA ARG A 249 9.67 12.33 -17.60
C ARG A 249 9.80 11.15 -16.65
N SER A 250 10.85 10.37 -16.83
CA SER A 250 11.16 9.31 -15.87
C SER A 250 11.49 9.93 -14.52
N ALA A 251 11.00 9.30 -13.47
CA ALA A 251 11.31 9.72 -12.12
C ALA A 251 12.82 9.64 -11.83
N PHE A 252 13.54 8.68 -12.41
CA PHE A 252 15.00 8.58 -12.31
C PHE A 252 15.71 9.80 -12.91
N GLU A 253 15.17 10.42 -13.95
CA GLU A 253 15.72 11.66 -14.52
C GLU A 253 15.41 12.87 -13.64
N ASP A 254 14.17 12.91 -13.13
CA ASP A 254 13.68 13.97 -12.25
C ASP A 254 14.39 13.98 -10.88
N PHE A 255 14.91 12.85 -10.42
CA PHE A 255 15.68 12.76 -9.17
C PHE A 255 16.89 13.70 -9.15
N TYR A 256 17.60 13.87 -10.28
CA TYR A 256 18.75 14.77 -10.34
C TYR A 256 18.35 16.25 -10.23
N VAL A 257 17.09 16.60 -10.52
CA VAL A 257 16.54 17.93 -10.25
C VAL A 257 16.45 18.16 -8.74
N GLU A 258 15.97 17.16 -8.00
CA GLU A 258 15.92 17.14 -6.53
C GLU A 258 17.30 17.28 -5.90
N MET A 259 18.25 16.45 -6.35
CA MET A 259 19.64 16.51 -5.88
C MET A 259 20.30 17.87 -6.17
N GLY A 260 19.85 18.58 -7.21
CA GLY A 260 20.24 19.95 -7.51
C GLY A 260 19.63 21.02 -6.59
N GLY A 261 18.82 20.63 -5.61
CA GLY A 261 18.13 21.51 -4.67
C GLY A 261 16.81 22.10 -5.20
N ASN A 262 16.29 21.60 -6.32
CA ASN A 262 15.03 22.03 -6.91
C ASN A 262 13.98 20.94 -6.77
N LYS A 263 12.72 21.31 -6.54
CA LYS A 263 11.64 20.33 -6.46
C LYS A 263 11.28 19.78 -7.86
N PRO A 264 11.27 18.45 -8.08
CA PRO A 264 10.66 17.87 -9.26
C PRO A 264 9.19 18.28 -9.35
N SER A 265 8.80 18.86 -10.48
CA SER A 265 7.44 19.33 -10.69
C SER A 265 6.61 18.24 -11.36
N MET A 266 5.54 17.82 -10.70
CA MET A 266 4.52 16.98 -11.36
C MET A 266 3.81 17.80 -12.45
N THR A 267 3.52 17.16 -13.58
CA THR A 267 2.95 17.81 -14.77
C THR A 267 1.45 17.61 -14.87
N SER A 268 0.93 16.48 -14.38
CA SER A 268 -0.50 16.15 -14.40
C SER A 268 -0.88 15.19 -13.27
N ALA A 269 -2.16 14.87 -13.16
CA ALA A 269 -2.64 13.82 -12.26
C ALA A 269 -3.43 12.80 -13.06
N LEU A 270 -3.46 11.56 -12.56
CA LEU A 270 -4.21 10.45 -13.13
C LEU A 270 -5.18 9.90 -12.10
N MET A 271 -6.42 9.68 -12.52
CA MET A 271 -7.33 8.76 -11.83
C MET A 271 -6.97 7.35 -12.26
N ASP A 272 -5.85 6.86 -11.72
CA ASP A 272 -5.53 5.45 -11.48
C ASP A 272 -4.09 5.28 -10.88
N GLY A 273 -3.73 6.01 -9.80
CA GLY A 273 -2.54 5.67 -8.96
C GLY A 273 -2.59 5.88 -7.40
N ARG A 274 -1.51 6.32 -6.77
CA ARG A 274 -1.02 5.99 -5.40
C ARG A 274 -1.82 6.44 -4.16
N GLY A 275 -1.59 5.72 -3.04
CA GLY A 275 -1.65 6.30 -1.68
C GLY A 275 -2.61 5.63 -0.70
N GLN A 276 -3.10 6.43 0.27
CA GLN A 276 -4.10 5.99 1.24
C GLN A 276 -5.34 5.42 0.55
N ARG A 277 -6.00 4.47 1.21
CA ARG A 277 -7.19 3.81 0.68
C ARG A 277 -8.40 4.12 1.56
N TYR A 278 -9.52 4.47 0.93
CA TYR A 278 -10.82 4.54 1.57
C TYR A 278 -11.80 3.68 0.79
N HIS A 279 -12.63 2.92 1.51
CA HIS A 279 -13.82 2.31 0.94
C HIS A 279 -14.99 3.25 1.20
N VAL A 280 -15.63 3.69 0.11
CA VAL A 280 -16.80 4.55 0.19
C VAL A 280 -17.98 3.85 -0.47
N ILE A 281 -19.16 4.03 0.11
CA ILE A 281 -20.43 3.60 -0.51
C ILE A 281 -21.10 4.85 -1.04
N VAL A 282 -21.36 4.85 -2.35
CA VAL A 282 -22.07 5.94 -3.02
C VAL A 282 -23.48 5.46 -3.34
N GLU A 283 -24.47 5.99 -2.62
CA GLU A 283 -25.87 5.68 -2.89
C GLU A 283 -26.37 6.48 -4.09
N ALA A 284 -26.81 5.79 -5.15
CA ALA A 284 -27.25 6.38 -6.40
C ALA A 284 -28.70 6.94 -6.31
N THR A 285 -28.94 7.88 -5.39
CA THR A 285 -30.28 8.39 -5.06
C THR A 285 -30.69 9.66 -5.79
N ARG A 286 -29.82 10.21 -6.65
CA ARG A 286 -30.09 11.51 -7.28
C ARG A 286 -31.17 11.38 -8.37
N PRO A 287 -32.15 12.30 -8.42
CA PRO A 287 -33.23 12.24 -9.39
C PRO A 287 -32.77 12.67 -10.79
N LEU A 288 -33.19 11.93 -11.81
CA LEU A 288 -33.16 12.34 -13.23
C LEU A 288 -33.86 13.72 -13.37
N PRO A 289 -33.37 14.66 -14.20
CA PRO A 289 -32.60 14.42 -15.43
C PRO A 289 -31.11 14.80 -15.36
N VAL A 290 -30.51 14.96 -14.17
CA VAL A 290 -29.06 15.16 -14.09
C VAL A 290 -28.38 13.79 -14.12
N ASP A 291 -28.01 13.34 -15.32
CA ASP A 291 -27.49 11.98 -15.53
C ASP A 291 -25.99 11.85 -15.29
N ASN A 292 -25.24 12.94 -15.50
CA ASN A 292 -23.77 12.93 -15.46
C ASN A 292 -23.23 13.83 -14.34
N TYR A 293 -22.29 13.30 -13.56
CA TYR A 293 -21.63 13.98 -12.44
C TYR A 293 -20.11 13.96 -12.63
N TRP A 294 -19.45 15.08 -12.32
CA TRP A 294 -17.98 15.10 -12.26
C TRP A 294 -17.49 14.34 -11.03
N ILE A 295 -16.59 13.38 -11.24
CA ILE A 295 -15.69 12.85 -10.20
C ILE A 295 -14.51 13.80 -10.13
N ARG A 296 -14.22 14.31 -8.93
CA ARG A 296 -13.28 15.42 -8.75
C ARG A 296 -12.09 15.07 -7.89
N MET A 297 -10.92 15.52 -8.30
CA MET A 297 -9.73 15.57 -7.45
C MET A 297 -9.41 17.05 -7.22
N ARG A 298 -9.41 17.50 -5.96
CA ARG A 298 -8.80 18.80 -5.64
C ARG A 298 -7.52 18.61 -4.87
N ILE A 299 -6.60 19.51 -5.15
CA ILE A 299 -5.28 19.49 -4.56
C ILE A 299 -5.34 20.19 -3.21
N ALA A 300 -4.85 19.52 -2.18
CA ALA A 300 -4.69 20.10 -0.86
C ALA A 300 -3.59 21.18 -0.86
N GLU A 301 -3.84 22.27 -0.15
CA GLU A 301 -2.89 23.34 0.11
C GLU A 301 -1.76 22.83 1.01
N GLY A 302 -0.51 23.15 0.63
CA GLY A 302 0.68 22.79 1.40
C GLY A 302 1.26 21.39 1.13
N CYS A 303 0.60 20.57 0.29
CA CYS A 303 1.06 19.20 -0.05
C CYS A 303 1.13 18.88 -1.54
N SER A 304 0.96 19.88 -2.40
CA SER A 304 0.97 19.69 -3.85
C SER A 304 2.39 19.55 -4.42
N GLY A 305 2.64 18.54 -5.24
CA GLY A 305 3.86 18.35 -6.05
C GLY A 305 3.97 19.21 -7.32
N PHE A 306 2.86 19.84 -7.73
CA PHE A 306 2.71 20.45 -9.05
C PHE A 306 3.51 21.73 -9.23
N GLY A 307 4.12 21.89 -10.42
CA GLY A 307 4.84 23.11 -10.80
C GLY A 307 3.91 24.28 -11.07
N GLN A 308 4.51 25.47 -11.12
CA GLN A 308 3.78 26.69 -11.46
C GLN A 308 3.17 26.58 -12.87
N GLY A 309 1.84 26.68 -12.97
CA GLY A 309 1.11 26.54 -14.24
C GLY A 309 0.68 25.11 -14.58
N ASN A 310 1.08 24.11 -13.79
CA ASN A 310 0.76 22.68 -14.00
C ASN A 310 -0.30 22.17 -13.01
N THR A 311 -1.19 23.03 -12.52
CA THR A 311 -2.29 22.60 -11.66
C THR A 311 -3.27 21.76 -12.50
N PRO A 312 -3.44 20.45 -12.22
CA PRO A 312 -4.40 19.62 -12.93
C PRO A 312 -5.81 20.19 -12.86
N GLU A 313 -6.59 19.93 -13.90
CA GLU A 313 -8.03 20.16 -13.86
C GLU A 313 -8.66 19.30 -12.77
N GLU A 314 -9.63 19.85 -12.05
CA GLU A 314 -10.26 19.10 -10.96
C GLU A 314 -11.25 18.05 -11.45
N GLN A 315 -11.61 18.07 -12.72
CA GLN A 315 -12.61 17.21 -13.34
C GLN A 315 -11.92 15.97 -13.90
N MET A 316 -11.82 14.92 -13.08
CA MET A 316 -10.94 13.78 -13.37
C MET A 316 -11.67 12.58 -13.98
N GLY A 317 -12.99 12.53 -13.86
CA GLY A 317 -13.79 11.43 -14.38
C GLY A 317 -15.27 11.78 -14.41
N ILE A 318 -16.06 10.95 -15.06
CA ILE A 318 -17.50 11.14 -15.21
C ILE A 318 -18.23 9.95 -14.61
N LEU A 319 -19.08 10.21 -13.61
CA LEU A 319 -20.08 9.26 -13.15
C LEU A 319 -21.34 9.44 -13.98
N ARG A 320 -21.81 8.37 -14.63
CA ARG A 320 -23.02 8.35 -15.46
C ARG A 320 -24.07 7.45 -14.85
N TYR A 321 -25.30 7.94 -14.74
CA TYR A 321 -26.48 7.13 -14.43
C TYR A 321 -27.01 6.42 -15.68
N ASP A 322 -26.92 7.07 -16.84
CA ASP A 322 -27.21 6.51 -18.16
C ASP A 322 -25.88 6.28 -18.92
N ASP A 323 -25.52 5.02 -19.14
CA ASP A 323 -24.29 4.61 -19.80
C ASP A 323 -24.31 4.85 -21.32
N THR A 324 -25.43 5.28 -21.89
CA THR A 324 -25.55 5.69 -23.29
C THR A 324 -25.36 7.19 -23.48
N ASN A 325 -25.53 7.97 -22.41
CA ASN A 325 -25.32 9.41 -22.42
C ASN A 325 -23.81 9.73 -22.58
N ARG A 326 -23.47 10.61 -23.53
CA ARG A 326 -22.09 11.02 -23.84
C ARG A 326 -21.79 12.48 -23.50
N ASP A 327 -22.77 13.23 -22.99
CA ASP A 327 -22.60 14.63 -22.62
C ASP A 327 -21.67 14.77 -21.42
N ASP A 328 -20.96 15.90 -21.33
CA ASP A 328 -20.18 16.23 -20.15
C ASP A 328 -21.10 16.65 -18.98
N PRO A 329 -20.74 16.34 -17.72
CA PRO A 329 -21.47 16.84 -16.56
C PRO A 329 -21.54 18.37 -16.49
N SER A 330 -22.71 18.91 -16.15
CA SER A 330 -22.90 20.33 -15.84
C SER A 330 -22.83 20.63 -14.33
N THR A 331 -22.50 19.63 -13.53
CA THR A 331 -22.55 19.68 -12.05
C THR A 331 -21.46 20.56 -11.48
N LYS A 332 -21.82 21.43 -10.52
CA LYS A 332 -20.86 22.29 -9.81
C LYS A 332 -20.19 21.52 -8.68
N ALA A 333 -18.96 21.91 -8.36
CA ALA A 333 -18.24 21.31 -7.24
C ALA A 333 -18.90 21.65 -5.90
N HIS A 334 -18.77 20.74 -4.94
CA HIS A 334 -19.03 21.02 -3.54
C HIS A 334 -17.82 21.74 -2.93
N GLU A 335 -18.07 22.68 -2.02
CA GLU A 335 -17.00 23.37 -1.29
C GLU A 335 -16.55 22.53 -0.10
N TYR A 336 -15.24 22.35 0.05
CA TYR A 336 -14.64 21.65 1.18
C TYR A 336 -13.27 22.24 1.53
N GLY A 337 -12.79 21.97 2.75
CA GLY A 337 -11.50 22.44 3.22
C GLY A 337 -10.35 21.83 2.43
N LYS A 338 -9.39 22.64 1.99
CA LYS A 338 -8.20 22.19 1.23
C LYS A 338 -6.99 21.92 2.12
N THR A 339 -7.19 21.80 3.43
CA THR A 339 -6.08 21.56 4.35
C THR A 339 -5.42 20.23 4.02
N CYS A 340 -4.09 20.20 3.93
CA CYS A 340 -3.36 18.95 3.88
C CYS A 340 -3.37 18.27 5.26
N ALA A 341 -4.37 17.43 5.46
CA ALA A 341 -4.59 16.64 6.66
C ALA A 341 -5.26 15.32 6.27
N ASP A 342 -5.16 14.33 7.15
CA ASP A 342 -6.01 13.15 7.09
C ASP A 342 -7.45 13.52 7.50
N GLU A 343 -8.39 12.59 7.28
CA GLU A 343 -9.73 12.70 7.87
C GLU A 343 -9.63 12.94 9.38
N PRO A 344 -10.51 13.78 9.97
CA PRO A 344 -10.48 14.06 11.39
C PRO A 344 -10.47 12.77 12.21
N TYR A 345 -9.52 12.73 13.13
CA TYR A 345 -9.19 11.57 13.95
C TYR A 345 -10.42 10.93 14.62
N GLU A 346 -11.34 11.77 15.10
CA GLU A 346 -12.59 11.37 15.77
C GLU A 346 -13.57 10.60 14.87
N ASN A 347 -13.45 10.72 13.54
CA ASN A 347 -14.30 10.06 12.56
C ASN A 347 -13.78 8.66 12.19
N LEU A 348 -12.51 8.37 12.46
CA LEU A 348 -11.86 7.12 12.08
C LEU A 348 -11.84 6.14 13.26
N LYS A 349 -12.94 5.41 13.45
CA LYS A 349 -13.06 4.41 14.51
C LYS A 349 -13.03 2.99 13.94
N PRO A 350 -11.99 2.20 14.24
CA PRO A 350 -11.95 0.79 13.86
C PRO A 350 -13.18 0.03 14.41
N ILE A 351 -13.76 -0.85 13.57
CA ILE A 351 -14.87 -1.72 13.99
C ILE A 351 -14.39 -2.74 15.03
N LEU A 352 -13.19 -3.30 14.83
CA LEU A 352 -12.51 -4.12 15.82
C LEU A 352 -11.65 -3.22 16.71
N PRO A 353 -12.10 -2.92 17.94
CA PRO A 353 -11.46 -1.89 18.73
C PRO A 353 -10.11 -2.33 19.28
N TRP A 354 -9.16 -1.39 19.33
CA TRP A 354 -7.94 -1.56 20.11
C TRP A 354 -8.01 -0.76 21.40
N ARG A 355 -7.58 -1.38 22.50
CA ARG A 355 -7.29 -0.70 23.77
C ARG A 355 -5.78 -0.73 23.94
N ILE A 356 -5.15 0.44 23.81
CA ILE A 356 -3.69 0.53 23.79
C ILE A 356 -3.17 0.38 25.22
N GLY A 357 -2.33 -0.62 25.44
CA GLY A 357 -1.69 -0.90 26.72
C GLY A 357 -0.48 0.00 26.96
N LYS A 358 0.20 -0.16 28.11
CA LYS A 358 1.41 0.63 28.38
C LYS A 358 2.53 0.29 27.38
N PRO A 359 3.38 1.28 27.02
CA PRO A 359 4.54 1.03 26.17
C PRO A 359 5.53 0.07 26.85
N SER A 360 6.16 -0.77 26.05
CA SER A 360 7.27 -1.67 26.44
C SER A 360 8.63 -1.10 26.05
N ASN A 361 8.68 0.13 25.50
CA ASN A 361 9.93 0.83 25.21
C ASN A 361 10.78 1.01 26.49
N GLU A 362 12.10 1.19 26.34
CA GLU A 362 12.97 1.52 27.49
C GLU A 362 12.62 2.88 28.12
N GLN A 363 12.12 3.78 27.27
CA GLN A 363 11.63 5.11 27.63
C GLN A 363 10.11 5.18 27.49
N GLU A 364 9.50 6.33 27.76
CA GLU A 364 8.06 6.52 27.61
C GLU A 364 7.60 6.35 26.14
N TYR A 365 8.50 6.62 25.18
CA TYR A 365 8.37 6.36 23.75
C TYR A 365 9.74 6.47 23.08
N ASN A 366 9.92 5.82 21.93
CA ASN A 366 11.07 6.07 21.06
C ASN A 366 10.83 7.33 20.22
N THR A 367 11.87 8.08 19.88
CA THR A 367 11.77 9.26 19.02
C THR A 367 12.54 9.07 17.73
N PHE A 368 11.90 9.36 16.59
CA PHE A 368 12.55 9.41 15.29
C PHE A 368 12.37 10.81 14.67
N GLU A 369 13.49 11.49 14.47
CA GLU A 369 13.52 12.76 13.76
C GLU A 369 13.85 12.51 12.29
N MET A 370 12.86 12.72 11.42
CA MET A 370 12.98 12.49 9.99
C MET A 370 14.05 13.39 9.37
N GLY A 371 14.96 12.78 8.61
CA GLY A 371 16.02 13.48 7.87
C GLY A 371 17.30 13.73 8.66
N LYS A 372 17.32 13.43 9.98
CA LYS A 372 18.54 13.58 10.80
C LYS A 372 19.60 12.51 10.49
N HIS A 373 19.14 11.28 10.27
CA HIS A 373 19.96 10.13 9.92
C HIS A 373 19.30 9.43 8.73
N PRO A 374 19.62 9.82 7.49
CA PRO A 374 18.95 9.23 6.35
C PRO A 374 19.44 7.79 6.14
N LEU A 375 18.51 6.90 5.83
CA LEU A 375 18.80 5.47 5.62
C LEU A 375 19.33 5.24 4.21
N TRP A 376 20.43 4.49 4.10
CA TRP A 376 21.00 4.05 2.81
C TRP A 376 21.15 2.53 2.79
N LEU A 377 20.39 1.86 1.92
CA LEU A 377 20.38 0.41 1.84
C LEU A 377 21.51 -0.11 0.95
N ASN A 378 21.97 -1.34 1.24
CA ASN A 378 22.91 -2.05 0.38
C ASN A 378 22.21 -3.23 -0.28
N PHE A 379 21.89 -3.09 -1.57
CA PHE A 379 21.21 -4.14 -2.35
C PHE A 379 21.96 -5.47 -2.40
N SER A 380 23.29 -5.45 -2.26
CA SER A 380 24.13 -6.66 -2.28
C SER A 380 24.29 -7.32 -0.91
N ASN A 381 23.88 -6.66 0.17
CA ASN A 381 24.00 -7.17 1.53
C ASN A 381 22.77 -6.79 2.38
N PRO A 382 21.56 -7.30 2.03
CA PRO A 382 20.36 -6.95 2.76
C PRO A 382 20.37 -7.42 4.21
N THR A 383 19.62 -6.75 5.09
CA THR A 383 19.53 -7.09 6.51
C THR A 383 19.20 -8.55 6.76
N ILE A 384 18.26 -9.13 5.98
CA ILE A 384 17.81 -10.51 6.16
C ILE A 384 18.94 -11.55 6.06
N LEU A 385 20.06 -11.24 5.38
CA LEU A 385 21.22 -12.13 5.32
C LEU A 385 22.10 -12.07 6.58
N ASN A 386 21.90 -11.07 7.43
CA ASN A 386 22.74 -10.74 8.57
C ASN A 386 22.01 -10.84 9.93
N LEU A 387 20.78 -11.36 9.97
CA LEU A 387 19.97 -11.51 11.21
C LEU A 387 20.61 -12.36 12.32
N HIS A 388 21.68 -13.11 12.02
CA HIS A 388 22.36 -13.99 12.98
C HIS A 388 23.78 -13.54 13.31
N THR A 389 24.28 -12.48 12.67
CA THR A 389 25.56 -11.91 13.07
C THR A 389 25.28 -11.18 14.37
N LYS A 390 25.62 -11.79 15.52
CA LYS A 390 25.60 -11.07 16.81
C LYS A 390 26.39 -9.79 16.59
N PRO A 391 25.73 -8.62 16.55
CA PRO A 391 26.49 -7.40 16.71
C PRO A 391 27.08 -7.57 18.11
N ASN A 392 28.38 -7.33 18.29
CA ASN A 392 28.75 -6.75 19.59
C ASN A 392 27.78 -5.57 19.76
N GLU A 393 27.10 -5.38 20.90
CA GLU A 393 26.02 -4.38 21.08
C GLU A 393 26.34 -3.01 20.46
N THR A 394 27.63 -2.69 20.30
CA THR A 394 28.18 -1.55 19.58
C THR A 394 28.03 -1.52 18.04
N ASP A 395 27.86 -2.61 17.28
CA ASP A 395 28.01 -2.61 15.79
C ASP A 395 26.77 -2.10 15.05
N TRP A 396 25.60 -2.08 15.71
CA TRP A 396 24.38 -1.53 15.14
C TRP A 396 24.18 -0.06 15.55
N GLU A 397 24.48 0.27 16.82
CA GLU A 397 24.58 1.64 17.30
C GLU A 397 25.73 2.43 16.63
N SER A 398 26.78 1.75 16.16
CA SER A 398 27.92 2.37 15.45
C SER A 398 27.80 2.39 13.92
N LYS A 399 26.67 1.96 13.35
CA LYS A 399 26.34 2.16 11.92
C LYS A 399 25.35 3.33 11.80
N PRO A 400 25.83 4.58 11.85
CA PRO A 400 24.98 5.77 11.72
C PRO A 400 24.20 5.84 10.39
N ASP A 401 24.56 4.99 9.42
CA ASP A 401 23.94 4.87 8.10
C ASP A 401 22.71 3.93 8.09
N LEU A 402 22.47 3.20 9.17
CA LEU A 402 21.31 2.33 9.36
C LEU A 402 20.47 2.92 10.51
N ALA A 403 19.52 3.79 10.18
CA ALA A 403 18.56 4.30 11.15
C ALA A 403 17.69 3.13 11.61
N VAL A 404 18.12 2.43 12.67
CA VAL A 404 17.44 1.23 13.13
C VAL A 404 17.17 1.28 14.61
N ILE A 405 15.93 0.99 14.96
CA ILE A 405 15.49 0.85 16.35
C ILE A 405 15.37 -0.65 16.65
N SER A 406 16.15 -1.12 17.63
CA SER A 406 15.99 -2.46 18.20
C SER A 406 15.00 -2.39 19.36
N GLU A 407 13.96 -3.21 19.32
CA GLU A 407 12.98 -3.30 20.40
C GLU A 407 13.45 -4.36 21.42
N THR A 408 14.44 -3.99 22.24
CA THR A 408 15.14 -4.87 23.21
C THR A 408 14.27 -5.30 24.40
N ASN A 409 13.23 -4.54 24.72
CA ASN A 409 12.36 -4.77 25.89
C ASN A 409 10.98 -5.36 25.54
N ALA A 410 10.71 -5.66 24.27
CA ALA A 410 9.49 -6.31 23.84
C ALA A 410 9.57 -7.83 24.09
N ASP A 411 9.24 -8.26 25.31
CA ASP A 411 9.33 -9.67 25.70
C ASP A 411 8.18 -10.53 25.14
N THR A 412 7.08 -9.92 24.66
CA THR A 412 5.88 -10.65 24.23
C THR A 412 5.21 -10.02 23.00
N ALA A 413 4.39 -10.82 22.31
CA ALA A 413 3.53 -10.36 21.22
C ALA A 413 2.42 -9.37 21.67
N GLU A 414 2.24 -9.14 22.97
CA GLU A 414 1.28 -8.15 23.49
C GLU A 414 1.94 -6.82 23.88
N SER A 415 3.27 -6.74 23.74
CA SER A 415 4.04 -5.53 24.02
C SER A 415 3.71 -4.43 23.01
N TRP A 416 3.32 -3.27 23.52
CA TRP A 416 3.09 -2.08 22.71
C TRP A 416 4.37 -1.28 22.55
N ILE A 417 4.68 -0.87 21.33
CA ILE A 417 5.80 0.00 21.01
C ILE A 417 5.25 1.36 20.61
N TYR A 418 5.72 2.41 21.25
CA TYR A 418 5.35 3.79 20.96
C TYR A 418 6.48 4.49 20.22
N LEU A 419 6.15 5.14 19.11
CA LEU A 419 7.10 5.91 18.30
C LEU A 419 6.56 7.31 18.04
N MET A 420 7.33 8.31 18.47
CA MET A 420 7.10 9.71 18.15
C MET A 420 7.96 10.10 16.95
N ILE A 421 7.32 10.62 15.92
CA ILE A 421 7.92 10.98 14.65
C ILE A 421 7.80 12.49 14.47
N THR A 422 8.91 13.15 14.18
CA THR A 422 8.97 14.60 13.95
C THR A 422 9.68 14.92 12.64
N ALA A 423 9.40 16.12 12.12
CA ALA A 423 10.10 16.71 10.98
C ALA A 423 10.42 18.17 11.32
N THR A 424 11.45 18.40 12.13
CA THR A 424 11.80 19.73 12.71
C THR A 424 12.82 20.53 11.88
N LYS A 425 12.69 21.87 11.90
CA LYS A 425 13.69 22.83 11.41
C LYS A 425 14.83 22.95 12.41
N PHE A 426 16.06 22.59 12.04
CA PHE A 426 17.24 23.03 12.79
C PHE A 426 17.72 24.42 12.32
N PRO A 427 17.98 25.38 13.24
CA PRO A 427 18.83 26.52 12.92
C PRO A 427 20.29 26.06 12.94
N PHE A 428 20.85 25.71 11.78
CA PHE A 428 22.31 25.60 11.67
C PHE A 428 22.92 27.01 11.64
N SER A 429 23.54 27.43 12.72
CA SER A 429 24.56 28.49 12.70
C SER A 429 25.88 27.87 12.22
N GLY A 430 26.22 28.04 10.95
CA GLY A 430 27.50 27.57 10.41
C GLY A 430 27.56 27.72 8.89
N GLU A 431 28.61 28.35 8.40
CA GLU A 431 28.74 28.82 7.02
C GLU A 431 28.86 27.67 6.00
N ARG A 432 27.92 27.68 5.03
CA ARG A 432 27.94 26.99 3.73
C ARG A 432 27.88 25.45 3.72
N ARG A 433 26.68 24.92 3.47
CA ARG A 433 26.21 24.34 2.18
C ARG A 433 24.69 24.13 2.28
N ILE A 434 24.00 24.10 1.15
CA ILE A 434 22.56 24.35 0.94
C ILE A 434 21.67 23.48 1.87
N ASN A 435 21.16 24.06 2.96
CA ASN A 435 20.31 23.41 3.96
C ASN A 435 18.95 24.12 4.05
N ARG A 436 17.97 23.66 3.26
CA ARG A 436 16.58 24.09 3.40
C ARG A 436 15.69 22.87 3.58
N PHE A 437 15.64 22.33 4.80
CA PHE A 437 14.55 21.43 5.17
C PHE A 437 13.26 22.27 5.21
N VAL A 438 12.39 22.07 4.22
CA VAL A 438 11.08 22.73 4.16
C VAL A 438 10.15 21.91 5.05
N PRO A 439 9.47 22.51 6.05
CA PRO A 439 8.42 21.81 6.77
C PRO A 439 7.34 21.44 5.76
N ALA A 440 7.35 20.18 5.35
CA ALA A 440 6.35 19.57 4.48
C ALA A 440 5.57 18.56 5.32
N ALA A 441 4.36 18.22 4.89
CA ALA A 441 3.69 17.07 5.46
C ALA A 441 4.25 15.81 4.79
N HIS A 442 4.39 14.74 5.55
CA HIS A 442 4.97 13.49 5.08
C HIS A 442 3.98 12.34 5.34
N PRO A 443 3.47 11.63 4.32
CA PRO A 443 2.71 10.42 4.56
C PRO A 443 3.66 9.33 5.07
N ILE A 444 3.49 8.90 6.31
CA ILE A 444 4.35 7.90 6.96
C ILE A 444 3.72 6.54 6.83
N HIS A 445 4.44 5.62 6.20
CA HIS A 445 4.06 4.22 6.06
C HIS A 445 4.90 3.33 6.99
N LEU A 446 4.28 2.34 7.61
CA LEU A 446 4.96 1.28 8.36
C LEU A 446 4.63 -0.07 7.73
N HIS A 447 5.67 -0.84 7.43
CA HIS A 447 5.56 -2.21 6.94
C HIS A 447 5.23 -3.17 8.09
N GLY A 448 4.67 -4.33 7.76
CA GLY A 448 4.47 -5.43 8.71
C GLY A 448 3.34 -5.24 9.73
N HIS A 449 2.77 -4.03 9.84
CA HIS A 449 1.83 -3.64 10.89
C HIS A 449 0.77 -2.64 10.43
N ASP A 450 -0.43 -2.80 10.96
CA ASP A 450 -1.28 -1.64 11.22
C ASP A 450 -0.77 -0.95 12.50
N PHE A 451 -0.79 0.38 12.57
CA PHE A 451 -0.50 1.12 13.79
C PHE A 451 -1.69 1.97 14.24
N ALA A 452 -1.82 2.12 15.56
CA ALA A 452 -2.70 3.08 16.20
C ALA A 452 -2.09 4.48 16.11
N ILE A 453 -2.88 5.47 15.68
CA ILE A 453 -2.49 6.87 15.78
C ILE A 453 -2.86 7.33 17.19
N LEU A 454 -1.89 7.63 18.06
CA LEU A 454 -2.17 8.10 19.41
C LEU A 454 -2.35 9.62 19.45
N LYS A 455 -1.60 10.33 18.61
CA LYS A 455 -1.67 11.78 18.45
C LYS A 455 -1.13 12.22 17.10
N GLN A 456 -1.77 13.22 16.49
CA GLN A 456 -1.30 13.91 15.29
C GLN A 456 -1.48 15.41 15.53
N SER A 457 -0.44 16.22 15.29
CA SER A 457 -0.46 17.65 15.60
C SER A 457 0.33 18.44 14.56
N THR A 458 -0.17 19.61 14.20
CA THR A 458 0.54 20.63 13.38
C THR A 458 1.40 21.57 14.23
N THR A 459 1.23 21.55 15.55
CA THR A 459 2.03 22.34 16.48
C THR A 459 3.20 21.50 16.97
N PRO A 460 4.43 22.04 17.00
CA PRO A 460 5.58 21.37 17.61
C PRO A 460 5.26 20.90 19.02
N TYR A 461 5.80 19.74 19.39
CA TYR A 461 5.54 19.13 20.69
C TYR A 461 6.08 19.98 21.84
N TRP A 462 5.27 20.19 22.89
CA TRP A 462 5.68 20.98 24.08
C TRP A 462 5.32 20.30 25.43
N SER A 463 4.53 19.22 25.48
CA SER A 463 4.17 18.59 26.76
C SER A 463 3.72 17.13 26.63
N GLY A 464 4.11 16.29 27.60
CA GLY A 464 3.92 14.83 27.81
C GLY A 464 2.67 14.10 27.28
N LEU A 465 2.54 12.81 27.62
CA LEU A 465 1.47 11.89 27.14
C LEU A 465 0.00 12.28 27.41
N ALA A 466 -0.28 13.39 28.12
CA ALA A 466 -1.61 13.68 28.68
C ALA A 466 -2.74 13.81 27.63
N ASP A 467 -2.41 14.09 26.37
CA ASP A 467 -3.39 14.36 25.31
C ASP A 467 -3.47 13.25 24.23
N MET A 468 -2.96 12.04 24.52
CA MET A 468 -3.05 10.87 23.64
C MET A 468 -4.37 10.13 23.80
N ASN A 469 -4.87 9.55 22.71
CA ASN A 469 -6.02 8.66 22.76
C ASN A 469 -5.60 7.18 22.75
N PHE A 470 -5.90 6.49 23.85
CA PHE A 470 -5.65 5.05 24.01
C PHE A 470 -6.93 4.19 23.84
N ASP A 471 -8.09 4.84 23.65
CA ASP A 471 -9.40 4.18 23.59
C ASP A 471 -9.92 4.11 22.15
N ASN A 472 -9.68 2.97 21.49
CA ASN A 472 -10.00 2.75 20.08
C ASN A 472 -9.54 3.88 19.14
N PRO A 473 -8.23 4.20 19.14
CA PRO A 473 -7.67 5.15 18.18
C PRO A 473 -7.86 4.66 16.73
N PRO A 474 -7.80 5.55 15.72
CA PRO A 474 -7.63 5.17 14.33
C PRO A 474 -6.48 4.19 14.18
N ARG A 475 -6.71 3.13 13.40
CA ARG A 475 -5.74 2.08 13.10
C ARG A 475 -5.59 1.94 11.59
N ARG A 476 -4.36 2.04 11.09
CA ARG A 476 -4.01 1.95 9.66
C ARG A 476 -2.49 1.81 9.47
N ASP A 477 -2.07 1.58 8.23
CA ASP A 477 -0.65 1.41 7.85
C ASP A 477 0.02 2.68 7.28
N VAL A 478 -0.74 3.75 7.00
CA VAL A 478 -0.21 5.05 6.56
C VAL A 478 -0.93 6.20 7.25
N ALA A 479 -0.20 7.17 7.80
CA ALA A 479 -0.76 8.39 8.39
C ALA A 479 0.12 9.61 8.11
N LEU A 480 -0.48 10.80 8.03
CA LEU A 480 0.25 12.03 7.76
C LEU A 480 1.06 12.48 8.99
N LEU A 481 2.34 12.77 8.81
CA LEU A 481 3.12 13.62 9.71
C LEU A 481 2.87 15.08 9.28
N PRO A 482 2.17 15.90 10.07
CA PRO A 482 1.82 17.25 9.66
C PRO A 482 3.05 18.16 9.59
N ALA A 483 3.03 19.12 8.66
CA ALA A 483 4.11 20.07 8.45
C ALA A 483 4.43 20.85 9.74
N GLY A 484 5.68 20.76 10.19
CA GLY A 484 6.17 21.46 11.39
C GLY A 484 5.65 20.91 12.73
N GLY A 485 4.95 19.79 12.72
CA GLY A 485 4.38 19.17 13.91
C GLY A 485 4.97 17.79 14.21
N TYR A 486 4.12 16.87 14.67
CA TYR A 486 4.52 15.52 15.06
C TYR A 486 3.39 14.50 14.88
N LEU A 487 3.77 13.23 14.78
CA LEU A 487 2.90 12.07 14.72
C LEU A 487 3.36 11.06 15.77
N ILE A 488 2.46 10.57 16.61
CA ILE A 488 2.75 9.53 17.61
C ILE A 488 1.92 8.31 17.26
N ILE A 489 2.61 7.20 17.01
CA ILE A 489 2.00 5.92 16.66
C ILE A 489 2.29 4.87 17.71
N ALA A 490 1.43 3.87 17.81
CA ALA A 490 1.65 2.66 18.58
C ALA A 490 1.34 1.41 17.78
N PHE A 491 2.19 0.40 17.87
CA PHE A 491 1.95 -0.91 17.25
C PHE A 491 2.31 -2.01 18.25
N LYS A 492 1.77 -3.21 18.04
CA LYS A 492 2.15 -4.38 18.84
C LYS A 492 3.40 -5.00 18.24
N ALA A 493 4.37 -5.39 19.07
CA ALA A 493 5.52 -6.17 18.65
C ALA A 493 5.14 -7.65 18.44
N ASP A 494 4.16 -7.91 17.58
CA ASP A 494 3.56 -9.24 17.36
C ASP A 494 4.00 -9.95 16.08
N ASN A 495 4.91 -9.35 15.31
CA ASN A 495 5.37 -9.86 14.02
C ASN A 495 6.90 -9.72 13.88
N PRO A 496 7.68 -10.65 14.45
CA PRO A 496 9.15 -10.57 14.43
C PRO A 496 9.70 -10.37 13.03
N GLY A 497 10.46 -9.29 12.84
CA GLY A 497 10.95 -8.92 11.53
C GLY A 497 11.76 -7.63 11.50
N SER A 498 12.15 -7.27 10.29
CA SER A 498 12.85 -6.03 10.00
C SER A 498 11.97 -5.18 9.10
N TRP A 499 11.23 -4.24 9.69
CA TRP A 499 10.15 -3.51 9.03
C TRP A 499 10.55 -2.09 8.70
N LEU A 500 10.31 -1.66 7.47
CA LEU A 500 10.59 -0.31 7.05
C LEU A 500 9.48 0.65 7.54
N LEU A 501 9.88 1.80 8.04
CA LEU A 501 9.02 2.95 8.27
C LEU A 501 9.56 4.12 7.46
N HIS A 502 8.78 4.69 6.56
CA HIS A 502 9.30 5.72 5.66
C HIS A 502 8.26 6.72 5.21
N CYS A 503 8.74 7.86 4.70
CA CYS A 503 7.90 8.77 3.94
C CYS A 503 7.52 8.13 2.60
N HIS A 504 6.23 8.08 2.28
CA HIS A 504 5.74 7.45 1.05
C HIS A 504 5.72 8.40 -0.16
N ILE A 505 6.38 9.56 -0.07
CA ILE A 505 6.71 10.39 -1.22
C ILE A 505 8.01 9.82 -1.81
N ALA A 506 7.98 9.33 -3.05
CA ALA A 506 9.09 8.61 -3.68
C ALA A 506 10.44 9.35 -3.57
N TRP A 507 10.45 10.63 -3.91
CA TRP A 507 11.56 11.58 -3.78
C TRP A 507 12.20 11.60 -2.38
N HIS A 508 11.35 11.63 -1.36
CA HIS A 508 11.75 11.65 0.03
C HIS A 508 12.31 10.29 0.47
N ALA A 509 11.68 9.19 0.04
CA ALA A 509 12.15 7.83 0.29
C ALA A 509 13.54 7.61 -0.34
N SER A 510 13.72 7.96 -1.61
CA SER A 510 15.00 7.95 -2.33
C SER A 510 16.06 8.83 -1.69
N SER A 511 15.66 9.93 -1.04
CA SER A 511 16.56 10.78 -0.25
C SER A 511 16.89 10.23 1.16
N GLY A 512 16.36 9.06 1.51
CA GLY A 512 16.63 8.35 2.76
C GLY A 512 15.74 8.73 3.93
N LEU A 513 14.56 9.34 3.71
CA LEU A 513 13.56 9.62 4.76
C LEU A 513 12.86 8.33 5.22
N ALA A 514 13.64 7.44 5.84
CA ALA A 514 13.24 6.13 6.29
C ALA A 514 13.98 5.71 7.56
N LEU A 515 13.39 4.74 8.24
CA LEU A 515 13.84 4.05 9.44
C LEU A 515 13.57 2.57 9.21
N GLN A 516 14.41 1.71 9.75
CA GLN A 516 14.15 0.29 9.85
C GLN A 516 13.87 -0.08 11.32
N ILE A 517 12.87 -0.90 11.58
CA ILE A 517 12.51 -1.34 12.92
C ILE A 517 12.88 -2.82 13.01
N MET A 518 13.86 -3.13 13.86
CA MET A 518 14.26 -4.50 14.16
C MET A 518 13.41 -5.00 15.33
N GLU A 519 12.31 -5.64 14.98
CA GLU A 519 11.32 -6.12 15.92
C GLU A 519 11.63 -7.56 16.34
N ARG A 520 11.87 -7.76 17.64
CA ARG A 520 12.05 -9.08 18.26
C ARG A 520 13.04 -9.95 17.48
N GLU A 521 14.23 -9.41 17.24
CA GLU A 521 15.28 -10.04 16.43
C GLU A 521 15.52 -11.52 16.80
N LEU A 522 15.55 -11.83 18.10
CA LEU A 522 15.75 -13.18 18.62
C LEU A 522 14.66 -14.18 18.17
N ASP A 523 13.45 -13.69 17.90
CA ASP A 523 12.32 -14.49 17.43
C ASP A 523 12.27 -14.65 15.91
N ILE A 524 12.96 -13.79 15.14
CA ILE A 524 13.02 -13.90 13.67
C ILE A 524 13.58 -15.26 13.25
N ASN A 525 14.52 -15.81 14.02
CA ASN A 525 15.13 -17.12 13.76
C ASN A 525 14.13 -18.28 13.79
N LYS A 526 12.96 -18.10 14.42
CA LYS A 526 11.90 -19.10 14.48
C LYS A 526 11.11 -19.17 13.16
N THR A 527 11.02 -18.06 12.42
CA THR A 527 10.24 -17.95 11.18
C THR A 527 11.13 -17.99 9.93
N ILE A 528 12.31 -17.36 9.99
CA ILE A 528 13.29 -17.25 8.92
C ILE A 528 14.44 -18.25 9.15
N THR A 529 14.18 -19.51 8.80
CA THR A 529 15.16 -20.60 8.94
C THR A 529 16.13 -20.65 7.75
N PRO A 530 17.33 -21.25 7.90
CA PRO A 530 18.25 -21.44 6.78
C PRO A 530 17.65 -22.19 5.58
N ALA A 531 16.71 -23.10 5.82
CA ALA A 531 15.99 -23.84 4.78
C ALA A 531 15.03 -22.92 4.00
N ARG A 532 14.33 -22.01 4.69
CA ARG A 532 13.45 -21.01 4.08
C ARG A 532 14.23 -19.99 3.24
N MET A 533 15.42 -19.62 3.70
CA MET A 533 16.30 -18.64 3.03
C MET A 533 16.93 -19.13 1.72
N GLY A 534 16.64 -20.35 1.25
CA GLY A 534 17.23 -20.90 0.02
C GLY A 534 16.98 -20.03 -1.20
N GLU A 535 15.73 -19.59 -1.39
CA GLU A 535 15.36 -18.77 -2.54
C GLU A 535 15.89 -17.33 -2.44
N THR A 536 15.82 -16.70 -1.26
CA THR A 536 16.42 -15.37 -1.03
C THR A 536 17.92 -15.38 -1.32
N LYS A 537 18.65 -16.42 -0.88
CA LYS A 537 20.08 -16.58 -1.17
C LYS A 537 20.36 -16.78 -2.66
N ARG A 538 19.48 -17.50 -3.37
CA ARG A 538 19.59 -17.69 -4.83
C ARG A 538 19.46 -16.34 -5.55
N VAL A 539 18.41 -15.58 -5.27
CA VAL A 539 18.20 -14.24 -5.87
C VAL A 539 19.35 -13.31 -5.56
N CYS A 540 19.84 -13.28 -4.31
CA CYS A 540 21.02 -12.50 -3.96
C CYS A 540 22.29 -12.93 -4.72
N GLY A 541 22.44 -14.23 -4.99
CA GLY A 541 23.51 -14.76 -5.84
C GLY A 541 23.43 -14.25 -7.28
N GLU A 542 22.24 -14.26 -7.88
CA GLU A 542 22.02 -13.74 -9.24
C GLU A 542 22.18 -12.22 -9.31
N TRP A 543 21.66 -11.48 -8.32
CA TRP A 543 21.87 -10.03 -8.21
C TRP A 543 23.35 -9.67 -8.16
N LYS A 544 24.14 -10.37 -7.32
CA LYS A 544 25.58 -10.13 -7.21
C LYS A 544 26.31 -10.36 -8.54
N LYS A 545 25.93 -11.39 -9.32
CA LYS A 545 26.49 -11.64 -10.65
C LYS A 545 26.11 -10.52 -11.61
N TRP A 546 24.84 -10.13 -11.64
CA TRP A 546 24.34 -9.07 -12.51
C TRP A 546 24.98 -7.72 -12.21
N SER A 547 25.00 -7.31 -10.94
CA SER A 547 25.61 -6.04 -10.51
C SER A 547 27.11 -5.99 -10.82
N ALA A 548 27.84 -7.10 -10.61
CA ALA A 548 29.26 -7.18 -10.97
C ALA A 548 29.53 -7.05 -12.48
N ALA A 549 28.60 -7.54 -13.32
CA ALA A 549 28.68 -7.44 -14.78
C ALA A 549 28.21 -6.08 -15.32
N ASN A 550 27.35 -5.37 -14.58
CA ASN A 550 26.68 -4.14 -15.00
C ASN A 550 27.07 -2.93 -14.15
N LYS A 551 28.38 -2.77 -13.87
CA LYS A 551 28.92 -1.68 -13.04
C LYS A 551 28.60 -0.26 -13.51
N ALA A 552 28.12 -0.11 -14.74
CA ALA A 552 27.66 1.19 -15.26
C ALA A 552 26.36 1.67 -14.60
N PHE A 553 25.62 0.79 -13.91
CA PHE A 553 24.41 1.13 -13.16
C PHE A 553 24.71 0.99 -11.67
N GLU A 554 25.08 2.10 -11.04
CA GLU A 554 25.32 2.19 -9.60
C GLU A 554 24.05 2.65 -8.89
N GLN A 555 23.91 2.26 -7.62
CA GLN A 555 22.88 2.81 -6.75
C GLN A 555 23.26 4.26 -6.42
N ASP A 556 22.40 5.20 -6.77
CA ASP A 556 22.63 6.65 -6.65
C ASP A 556 21.65 7.34 -5.68
N ASP A 557 20.76 6.57 -5.06
CA ASP A 557 19.83 6.99 -4.01
C ASP A 557 19.85 6.04 -2.80
N SER A 558 18.93 6.22 -1.85
CA SER A 558 18.80 5.37 -0.65
C SER A 558 18.50 3.90 -0.97
N GLY A 559 17.98 3.63 -2.17
CA GLY A 559 17.52 2.34 -2.64
C GLY A 559 16.06 2.00 -2.31
N ILE A 560 15.33 2.88 -1.62
CA ILE A 560 13.97 2.64 -1.08
C ILE A 560 12.89 3.05 -2.07
#